data_AF-A0A0H4XJI7-F1
#
_entry.id   AF-A0A0H4XJI7-F1
#
_cell.length_a   1.000
_cell.length_b   1.000
_cell.length_c   1.000
_cell.angle_alpha   90.00
_cell.angle_beta   90.00
_cell.angle_gamma   90.00
#
_symmetry.space_group_name_H-M   'P 1'
#
loop_
_entity.id
_entity.type
_entity.pdbx_description
1 polymer ?
#
loop_
_entity_poly.entity_id
_entity_poly.type
_entity_poly.pdbx_seq_one_letter_code
_entity_poly.pdbx_strand_id
1 'polypeptide(L)'
;MRRLVSALLSTSMLIGCGPAESETPSPSLEQQQAPLTTSDVDVAPECQGILTFLNTASAATLGSYVPNNVVNNLVAARSASAFTTMAQVASVSTVGATRLTQLEGGARAQGFITSSCLGILDEVALSVDDGAALVTLVNTVGASSLHAILPNAWTGAYNLLNTRPFTSAQAISATSGIGSASLRSLRNAANMGYALSELFAVVNAQPESNWTSRLSQNFSAESILGGAHGSSGVLTGGTCFGIDPSLYPTTGTWTTRSHLATGAEVVNQVRSTVGYAERNGTISPNVVTAGIAELQANTANRTFKGCDVYYRKGPWAGIVINFYIDTASDYRVLSVQHWVE
;
A
#
# COMPACT_ATOMS: atom_id res chain seq x y z
N MET A 1 -17.38 70.32 33.70
CA MET A 1 -18.71 70.36 33.03
C MET A 1 -19.08 68.90 32.74
N ARG A 2 -20.06 68.28 33.44
CA ARG A 2 -21.51 68.28 33.13
C ARG A 2 -21.71 68.02 31.62
N ARG A 3 -22.29 66.92 31.11
CA ARG A 3 -23.45 66.06 31.48
C ARG A 3 -23.29 64.70 30.73
N LEU A 4 -23.63 63.54 31.30
CA LEU A 4 -24.94 62.83 31.27
C LEU A 4 -25.55 62.74 29.85
N VAL A 5 -26.21 61.70 29.34
CA VAL A 5 -26.69 60.35 29.72
C VAL A 5 -27.47 59.88 28.46
N SER A 6 -27.55 58.58 28.19
CA SER A 6 -28.84 57.87 27.90
C SER A 6 -28.62 56.51 27.25
N ALA A 7 -28.92 55.48 28.05
CA ALA A 7 -29.25 54.14 27.60
C ALA A 7 -30.66 54.12 27.00
N LEU A 8 -30.92 53.19 26.08
CA LEU A 8 -32.25 52.61 25.86
C LEU A 8 -32.09 51.13 25.49
N LEU A 9 -32.57 50.27 26.39
CA LEU A 9 -32.91 48.87 26.15
C LEU A 9 -34.10 48.79 25.19
N SER A 10 -34.16 47.76 24.34
CA SER A 10 -35.43 47.07 24.05
C SER A 10 -35.17 45.62 23.62
N THR A 11 -35.48 44.71 24.53
CA THR A 11 -35.79 43.29 24.33
C THR A 11 -36.88 43.07 23.28
N SER A 12 -36.74 42.05 22.46
CA SER A 12 -37.87 41.23 22.00
C SER A 12 -37.38 39.83 21.64
N MET A 13 -37.85 38.87 22.45
CA MET A 13 -37.82 37.44 22.19
C MET A 13 -38.67 37.12 20.96
N LEU A 14 -38.14 36.31 20.04
CA LEU A 14 -38.97 35.41 19.26
C LEU A 14 -38.32 34.03 19.25
N ILE A 15 -39.09 33.11 19.82
CA ILE A 15 -38.92 31.67 19.85
C ILE A 15 -38.95 31.16 18.41
N GLY A 16 -37.88 30.53 17.97
CA GLY A 16 -37.85 29.71 16.77
C GLY A 16 -37.15 28.41 17.11
N CYS A 17 -37.93 27.32 17.22
CA CYS A 17 -37.42 25.95 17.29
C CYS A 17 -36.59 25.68 16.03
N GLY A 18 -35.28 25.90 16.10
CA GLY A 18 -34.35 25.26 15.19
C GLY A 18 -34.30 23.76 15.53
N PRO A 19 -34.31 22.85 14.54
CA PRO A 19 -33.84 21.50 14.83
C PRO A 19 -32.40 21.64 15.33
N ALA A 20 -32.13 21.10 16.51
CA ALA A 20 -30.76 20.90 16.96
C ALA A 20 -30.08 20.00 15.91
N GLU A 21 -29.23 20.59 15.08
CA GLU A 21 -28.19 19.81 14.41
C GLU A 21 -27.42 19.12 15.53
N SER A 22 -27.61 17.81 15.60
CA SER A 22 -26.80 16.96 16.46
C SER A 22 -25.36 17.18 16.03
N GLU A 23 -24.56 17.82 16.89
CA GLU A 23 -23.11 17.75 16.80
C GLU A 23 -22.76 16.28 16.73
N THR A 24 -22.38 15.84 15.54
CA THR A 24 -21.88 14.50 15.33
C THR A 24 -20.59 14.44 16.14
N PRO A 25 -20.46 13.53 17.12
CA PRO A 25 -19.23 13.42 17.88
C PRO A 25 -18.09 13.19 16.90
N SER A 26 -17.09 14.07 16.94
CA SER A 26 -15.82 13.87 16.28
C SER A 26 -15.35 12.44 16.57
N PRO A 27 -15.04 11.61 15.57
CA PRO A 27 -14.53 10.28 15.83
C PRO A 27 -13.28 10.40 16.69
N SER A 28 -13.30 9.73 17.83
CA SER A 28 -12.17 9.51 18.71
C SER A 28 -10.96 9.05 17.89
N LEU A 29 -9.78 9.63 18.15
CA LEU A 29 -8.50 9.23 17.55
C LEU A 29 -8.04 7.81 17.94
N GLU A 30 -8.89 7.05 18.62
CA GLU A 30 -8.75 5.62 18.84
C GLU A 30 -9.62 4.89 17.80
N GLN A 31 -8.98 4.33 16.75
CA GLN A 31 -9.47 3.33 15.76
C GLN A 31 -9.28 3.66 14.26
N GLN A 32 -8.36 4.54 13.87
CA GLN A 32 -7.79 4.49 12.50
C GLN A 32 -6.64 3.48 12.38
N GLN A 33 -6.81 2.29 12.95
CA GLN A 33 -6.11 1.12 12.43
C GLN A 33 -6.92 0.64 11.23
N ALA A 34 -6.30 0.72 10.04
CA ALA A 34 -6.82 0.03 8.87
C ALA A 34 -7.17 -1.42 9.28
N PRO A 35 -8.30 -1.98 8.82
CA PRO A 35 -8.62 -3.37 9.08
C PRO A 35 -7.42 -4.24 8.65
N LEU A 36 -6.84 -4.98 9.59
CA LEU A 36 -5.78 -5.96 9.34
C LEU A 36 -6.37 -6.99 8.37
N THR A 37 -6.08 -6.85 7.08
CA THR A 37 -6.51 -7.82 6.07
C THR A 37 -5.60 -9.04 6.14
N THR A 38 -6.01 -10.17 5.58
CA THR A 38 -5.36 -11.49 5.65
C THR A 38 -3.92 -11.59 5.15
N SER A 39 -3.33 -10.49 4.67
CA SER A 39 -1.91 -10.33 4.31
C SER A 39 -1.08 -9.59 5.37
N ASP A 40 -1.70 -9.13 6.46
CA ASP A 40 -1.04 -8.44 7.58
C ASP A 40 -0.49 -9.44 8.61
N VAL A 41 0.24 -10.44 8.11
CA VAL A 41 0.87 -11.43 8.97
C VAL A 41 2.20 -10.84 9.44
N ASP A 42 2.41 -10.73 10.75
CA ASP A 42 3.71 -10.41 11.36
C ASP A 42 4.80 -11.47 11.08
N VAL A 43 4.51 -12.40 10.17
CA VAL A 43 5.32 -13.58 9.86
C VAL A 43 5.33 -13.78 8.34
N ALA A 44 6.48 -13.58 7.74
CA ALA A 44 6.71 -14.02 6.36
C ALA A 44 6.46 -15.53 6.21
N PRO A 45 5.94 -16.03 5.07
CA PRO A 45 5.70 -17.46 4.87
C PRO A 45 6.92 -18.34 5.18
N GLU A 46 8.11 -17.89 4.83
CA GLU A 46 9.40 -18.56 5.07
C GLU A 46 9.73 -18.68 6.56
N CYS A 47 9.16 -17.80 7.39
CA CYS A 47 9.32 -17.77 8.84
C CYS A 47 8.14 -18.41 9.60
N GLN A 48 7.12 -18.91 8.91
CA GLN A 48 5.95 -19.52 9.55
C GLN A 48 6.30 -20.70 10.46
N GLY A 49 7.42 -21.38 10.16
CA GLY A 49 7.98 -22.44 10.99
C GLY A 49 8.30 -22.02 12.43
N ILE A 50 8.53 -20.73 12.71
CA ILE A 50 8.71 -20.23 14.08
C ILE A 50 7.43 -20.48 14.90
N LEU A 51 6.26 -20.13 14.35
CA LEU A 51 4.99 -20.36 15.03
C LEU A 51 4.70 -21.86 15.14
N THR A 52 5.02 -22.65 14.11
CA THR A 52 4.88 -24.12 14.18
C THR A 52 5.74 -24.69 15.31
N PHE A 53 7.00 -24.29 15.42
CA PHE A 53 7.90 -24.69 16.50
C PHE A 53 7.31 -24.33 17.87
N LEU A 54 6.89 -23.08 18.05
CA LEU A 54 6.33 -22.60 19.32
C LEU A 54 5.03 -23.31 19.72
N ASN A 55 4.20 -23.68 18.74
CA ASN A 55 2.94 -24.38 19.01
C ASN A 55 3.13 -25.88 19.25
N THR A 56 4.19 -26.51 18.72
CA THR A 56 4.33 -27.98 18.73
C THR A 56 5.48 -28.51 19.59
N ALA A 57 6.53 -27.71 19.86
CA ALA A 57 7.70 -28.16 20.60
C ALA A 57 7.34 -28.56 22.04
N SER A 58 8.01 -29.59 22.58
CA SER A 58 7.82 -29.98 23.98
C SER A 58 8.37 -28.90 24.94
N ALA A 59 7.90 -28.89 26.19
CA ALA A 59 8.44 -27.98 27.21
C ALA A 59 9.96 -28.19 27.42
N ALA A 60 10.43 -29.43 27.35
CA ALA A 60 11.86 -29.76 27.44
C ALA A 60 12.65 -29.19 26.24
N THR A 61 12.08 -29.26 25.03
CA THR A 61 12.68 -28.67 23.83
C THR A 61 12.79 -27.16 23.96
N LEU A 62 11.72 -26.47 24.39
CA LEU A 62 11.74 -25.03 24.61
C LEU A 62 12.72 -24.63 25.73
N GLY A 63 12.79 -25.41 26.81
CA GLY A 63 13.69 -25.19 27.94
C GLY A 63 15.18 -25.31 27.61
N SER A 64 15.52 -25.87 26.45
CA SER A 64 16.89 -25.89 25.94
C SER A 64 17.34 -24.52 25.38
N TYR A 65 16.39 -23.62 25.07
CA TYR A 65 16.66 -22.33 24.43
C TYR A 65 16.26 -21.13 25.29
N VAL A 66 15.24 -21.27 26.14
CA VAL A 66 14.75 -20.21 27.02
C VAL A 66 14.59 -20.68 28.47
N PRO A 67 14.64 -19.78 29.46
CA PRO A 67 14.48 -20.15 30.86
C PRO A 67 13.08 -20.71 31.18
N ASN A 68 12.98 -21.54 32.24
CA ASN A 68 11.75 -22.25 32.61
C ASN A 68 10.52 -21.35 32.83
N ASN A 69 10.68 -20.12 33.36
CA ASN A 69 9.55 -19.20 33.52
C ASN A 69 8.96 -18.80 32.16
N VAL A 70 9.80 -18.62 31.14
CA VAL A 70 9.37 -18.33 29.77
C VAL A 70 8.68 -19.55 29.16
N VAL A 71 9.24 -20.75 29.34
CA VAL A 71 8.63 -22.01 28.88
C VAL A 71 7.23 -22.17 29.44
N ASN A 72 7.08 -22.03 30.76
CA ASN A 72 5.79 -22.20 31.43
C ASN A 72 4.75 -21.21 30.91
N ASN A 73 5.14 -19.94 30.72
CA ASN A 73 4.23 -18.92 30.19
C ASN A 73 3.85 -19.20 28.72
N LEU A 74 4.78 -19.62 27.87
CA LEU A 74 4.51 -19.99 26.48
C LEU A 74 3.60 -21.21 26.36
N VAL A 75 3.86 -22.25 27.16
CA VAL A 75 3.05 -23.48 27.18
C VAL A 75 1.64 -23.18 27.68
N ALA A 76 1.50 -22.37 28.73
CA ALA A 76 0.21 -21.93 29.23
C ALA A 76 -0.55 -21.11 28.17
N ALA A 77 0.10 -20.13 27.54
CA ALA A 77 -0.52 -19.29 26.51
C ALA A 77 -1.00 -20.11 25.30
N ARG A 78 -0.13 -20.97 24.74
CA ARG A 78 -0.52 -21.79 23.57
C ARG A 78 -1.59 -22.84 23.88
N SER A 79 -1.70 -23.26 25.14
CA SER A 79 -2.75 -24.20 25.57
C SER A 79 -4.14 -23.56 25.61
N ALA A 80 -4.22 -22.24 25.80
CA ALA A 80 -5.46 -21.49 25.68
C ALA A 80 -5.81 -21.23 24.21
N SER A 81 -4.83 -20.84 23.41
CA SER A 81 -4.97 -20.69 21.95
C SER A 81 -3.60 -20.78 21.28
N ALA A 82 -3.49 -21.56 20.20
CA ALA A 82 -2.28 -21.59 19.39
C ALA A 82 -1.93 -20.18 18.87
N PHE A 83 -0.63 -19.87 18.82
CA PHE A 83 -0.16 -18.59 18.30
C PHE A 83 -0.36 -18.52 16.77
N THR A 84 -0.93 -17.41 16.31
CA THR A 84 -1.11 -17.08 14.89
C THR A 84 -0.27 -15.89 14.45
N THR A 85 0.30 -15.11 15.37
CA THR A 85 1.19 -13.96 15.07
C THR A 85 2.38 -13.88 16.03
N MET A 86 3.47 -13.21 15.62
CA MET A 86 4.59 -12.92 16.52
C MET A 86 4.19 -11.96 17.64
N ALA A 87 3.28 -11.02 17.40
CA ALA A 87 2.79 -10.11 18.43
C ALA A 87 2.14 -10.86 19.61
N GLN A 88 1.40 -11.94 19.33
CA GLN A 88 0.85 -12.79 20.40
C GLN A 88 1.96 -13.45 21.22
N VAL A 89 3.04 -13.91 20.57
CA VAL A 89 4.19 -14.49 21.26
C VAL A 89 4.92 -13.44 22.11
N ALA A 90 5.14 -12.25 21.56
CA ALA A 90 5.76 -11.13 22.27
C ALA A 90 4.91 -10.61 23.44
N SER A 91 3.58 -10.73 23.36
CA SER A 91 2.67 -10.37 24.44
C SER A 91 2.71 -11.33 25.64
N VAL A 92 3.32 -12.52 25.49
CA VAL A 92 3.47 -13.48 26.59
C VAL A 92 4.41 -12.89 27.63
N SER A 93 3.97 -12.90 28.89
CA SER A 93 4.77 -12.37 30.00
C SER A 93 6.18 -12.95 29.99
N THR A 94 7.18 -12.07 30.12
CA THR A 94 8.62 -12.35 30.09
C THR A 94 9.22 -12.71 28.71
N VAL A 95 8.44 -12.65 27.63
CA VAL A 95 8.93 -12.82 26.26
C VAL A 95 9.25 -11.45 25.63
N GLY A 96 10.43 -10.92 25.98
CA GLY A 96 10.98 -9.74 25.31
C GLY A 96 11.81 -10.10 24.07
N ALA A 97 12.35 -9.08 23.38
CA ALA A 97 13.16 -9.23 22.16
C ALA A 97 14.26 -10.30 22.27
N THR A 98 15.04 -10.31 23.36
CA THR A 98 16.08 -11.32 23.59
C THR A 98 15.54 -12.75 23.59
N ARG A 99 14.35 -12.96 24.18
CA ARG A 99 13.73 -14.29 24.22
C ARG A 99 13.17 -14.68 22.87
N LEU A 100 12.61 -13.73 22.11
CA LEU A 100 12.20 -13.99 20.72
C LEU A 100 13.38 -14.46 19.86
N THR A 101 14.54 -13.81 19.96
CA THR A 101 15.76 -14.25 19.24
C THR A 101 16.21 -15.65 19.65
N GLN A 102 16.14 -15.98 20.95
CA GLN A 102 16.46 -17.34 21.43
C GLN A 102 15.49 -18.40 20.89
N LEU A 103 14.20 -18.09 20.84
CA LEU A 103 13.17 -18.98 20.31
C LEU A 103 13.32 -19.16 18.79
N GLU A 104 13.65 -18.10 18.05
CA GLU A 104 14.01 -18.18 16.63
C GLU A 104 15.22 -19.11 16.42
N GLY A 105 16.27 -18.94 17.23
CA GLY A 105 17.44 -19.83 17.22
C GLY A 105 17.07 -21.30 17.47
N GLY A 106 16.13 -21.55 18.38
CA GLY A 106 15.56 -22.88 18.62
C GLY A 106 14.81 -23.43 17.41
N ALA A 107 13.94 -22.64 16.79
CA ALA A 107 13.22 -23.03 15.58
C ALA A 107 14.18 -23.39 14.44
N ARG A 108 15.27 -22.61 14.27
CA ARG A 108 16.32 -22.86 13.28
C ARG A 108 17.09 -24.13 13.60
N ALA A 109 17.52 -24.33 14.84
CA ALA A 109 18.27 -25.52 15.27
C ALA A 109 17.45 -26.81 15.15
N GLN A 110 16.12 -26.72 15.25
CA GLN A 110 15.20 -27.85 15.09
C GLN A 110 14.69 -28.02 13.65
N GLY A 111 15.17 -27.21 12.69
CA GLY A 111 14.84 -27.35 11.27
C GLY A 111 13.45 -26.85 10.87
N PHE A 112 12.77 -26.08 11.72
CA PHE A 112 11.47 -25.49 11.38
C PHE A 112 11.59 -24.29 10.43
N ILE A 113 12.71 -23.59 10.47
CA ILE A 113 13.04 -22.51 9.55
C ILE A 113 14.42 -22.72 8.95
N THR A 114 14.62 -22.21 7.73
CA THR A 114 15.88 -22.35 6.99
C THR A 114 16.55 -20.97 6.79
N SER A 115 17.57 -20.91 5.95
CA SER A 115 18.23 -19.65 5.58
C SER A 115 17.32 -18.67 4.85
N SER A 116 16.16 -19.08 4.32
CA SER A 116 15.20 -18.17 3.69
C SER A 116 14.43 -17.28 4.70
N CYS A 117 14.39 -17.68 5.98
CA CYS A 117 13.90 -16.82 7.05
C CYS A 117 15.06 -15.99 7.61
N LEU A 118 14.96 -14.67 7.47
CA LEU A 118 15.95 -13.73 8.01
C LEU A 118 15.94 -13.74 9.53
N GLY A 119 14.75 -13.83 10.13
CA GLY A 119 14.53 -13.89 11.57
C GLY A 119 13.51 -12.88 12.07
N ILE A 120 13.48 -12.67 13.39
CA ILE A 120 12.56 -11.72 14.05
C ILE A 120 13.28 -10.41 14.33
N LEU A 121 12.83 -9.32 13.71
CA LEU A 121 13.30 -7.96 13.97
C LEU A 121 12.15 -7.12 14.53
N ASP A 122 12.34 -6.51 15.70
CA ASP A 122 11.30 -5.73 16.39
C ASP A 122 9.92 -6.39 16.33
N GLU A 123 9.85 -7.67 16.72
CA GLU A 123 8.61 -8.47 16.76
C GLU A 123 7.98 -8.78 15.38
N VAL A 124 8.65 -8.45 14.29
CA VAL A 124 8.26 -8.76 12.92
C VAL A 124 9.18 -9.85 12.36
N ALA A 125 8.64 -10.99 11.96
CA ALA A 125 9.40 -12.05 11.32
C ALA A 125 9.46 -11.83 9.80
N LEU A 126 10.69 -11.70 9.29
CA LEU A 126 10.99 -11.30 7.92
C LEU A 126 11.68 -12.42 7.14
N SER A 127 11.35 -12.57 5.87
CA SER A 127 12.15 -13.38 4.94
C SER A 127 13.43 -12.64 4.52
N VAL A 128 14.36 -13.36 3.88
CA VAL A 128 15.54 -12.72 3.26
C VAL A 128 15.13 -11.72 2.18
N ASP A 129 14.08 -12.05 1.41
CA ASP A 129 13.57 -11.18 0.34
C ASP A 129 12.91 -9.92 0.92
N ASP A 130 12.14 -10.05 2.02
CA ASP A 130 11.60 -8.89 2.75
C ASP A 130 12.72 -7.97 3.24
N GLY A 131 13.80 -8.57 3.76
CA GLY A 131 14.97 -7.84 4.22
C GLY A 131 15.65 -7.06 3.09
N ALA A 132 15.79 -7.67 1.90
CA ALA A 132 16.35 -7.02 0.72
C ALA A 132 15.44 -5.91 0.19
N ALA A 133 14.12 -6.13 0.17
CA ALA A 133 13.13 -5.15 -0.24
C ALA A 133 13.12 -3.94 0.71
N LEU A 134 13.16 -4.17 2.02
CA LEU A 134 13.30 -3.12 3.05
C LEU A 134 14.54 -2.26 2.85
N VAL A 135 15.71 -2.89 2.64
CA VAL A 135 16.97 -2.18 2.38
C VAL A 135 16.88 -1.35 1.10
N THR A 136 16.29 -1.92 0.05
CA THR A 136 16.09 -1.22 -1.23
C THR A 136 15.17 -0.02 -1.06
N LEU A 137 14.00 -0.20 -0.43
CA LEU A 137 13.05 0.86 -0.16
C LEU A 137 13.72 1.98 0.65
N VAL A 138 14.28 1.66 1.82
CA VAL A 138 14.83 2.68 2.72
C VAL A 138 15.99 3.43 2.09
N ASN A 139 16.78 2.83 1.21
CA ASN A 139 17.88 3.52 0.53
C ASN A 139 17.44 4.40 -0.65
N THR A 140 16.31 4.09 -1.29
CA THR A 140 15.90 4.74 -2.55
C THR A 140 14.73 5.71 -2.40
N VAL A 141 13.85 5.50 -1.41
CA VAL A 141 12.62 6.28 -1.22
C VAL A 141 12.92 7.75 -0.92
N GLY A 142 12.13 8.66 -1.49
CA GLY A 142 12.25 10.10 -1.23
C GLY A 142 11.92 10.48 0.21
N ALA A 143 12.34 11.67 0.66
CA ALA A 143 12.10 12.12 2.04
C ALA A 143 10.60 12.27 2.36
N SER A 144 9.83 12.94 1.48
CA SER A 144 8.38 13.06 1.61
C SER A 144 7.69 11.71 1.70
N SER A 145 8.15 10.78 0.87
CA SER A 145 7.65 9.44 0.72
C SER A 145 7.90 8.60 1.98
N LEU A 146 9.11 8.70 2.55
CA LEU A 146 9.43 8.06 3.82
C LEU A 146 8.60 8.61 5.00
N HIS A 147 8.36 9.92 5.04
CA HIS A 147 7.48 10.52 6.04
C HIS A 147 6.02 10.09 5.89
N ALA A 148 5.56 9.82 4.67
CA ALA A 148 4.23 9.25 4.42
C ALA A 148 4.12 7.79 4.87
N ILE A 149 5.19 6.99 4.73
CA ILE A 149 5.26 5.61 5.25
C ILE A 149 5.31 5.60 6.79
N LEU A 150 5.96 6.61 7.39
CA LEU A 150 6.22 6.71 8.82
C LEU A 150 5.58 7.97 9.45
N PRO A 151 4.24 8.16 9.36
CA PRO A 151 3.60 9.41 9.77
C PRO A 151 3.76 9.69 11.28
N ASN A 152 3.79 8.61 12.09
CA ASN A 152 3.91 8.70 13.54
C ASN A 152 5.36 8.52 14.05
N ALA A 153 6.32 8.32 13.14
CA ALA A 153 7.73 8.08 13.45
C ALA A 153 8.63 9.06 12.69
N TRP A 154 8.31 10.35 12.77
CA TRP A 154 9.00 11.42 12.05
C TRP A 154 10.51 11.46 12.34
N THR A 155 10.88 11.32 13.61
CA THR A 155 12.29 11.22 14.03
C THR A 155 12.97 9.98 13.46
N GLY A 156 12.25 8.85 13.39
CA GLY A 156 12.74 7.62 12.76
C GLY A 156 13.00 7.82 11.26
N ALA A 157 12.05 8.41 10.53
CA ALA A 157 12.22 8.74 9.12
C ALA A 157 13.42 9.67 8.87
N TYR A 158 13.58 10.71 9.70
CA TYR A 158 14.74 11.60 9.64
C TYR A 158 16.07 10.86 9.88
N ASN A 159 16.13 10.00 10.88
CA ASN A 159 17.34 9.24 11.19
C ASN A 159 17.68 8.24 10.09
N LEU A 160 16.67 7.58 9.50
CA LEU A 160 16.86 6.70 8.34
C LEU A 160 17.45 7.48 7.17
N LEU A 161 16.91 8.65 6.82
CA LEU A 161 17.44 9.48 5.72
C LEU A 161 18.92 9.84 5.91
N ASN A 162 19.31 10.23 7.13
CA ASN A 162 20.67 10.65 7.43
C ASN A 162 21.68 9.49 7.58
N THR A 163 21.20 8.27 7.84
CA THR A 163 22.06 7.09 8.06
C THR A 163 22.31 6.30 6.78
N ARG A 164 21.61 6.62 5.69
CA ARG A 164 21.82 5.97 4.38
C ARG A 164 23.31 6.02 3.96
N PRO A 165 23.83 4.96 3.30
CA PRO A 165 23.11 3.75 2.89
C PRO A 165 23.09 2.66 3.99
N PHE A 166 22.00 1.91 4.06
CA PHE A 166 21.88 0.70 4.86
C PHE A 166 22.30 -0.53 4.05
N THR A 167 22.91 -1.52 4.70
CA THR A 167 23.29 -2.80 4.11
C THR A 167 22.47 -3.99 4.60
N SER A 168 21.63 -3.81 5.62
CA SER A 168 20.80 -4.86 6.19
C SER A 168 19.52 -4.32 6.84
N ALA A 169 18.47 -5.13 6.88
CA ALA A 169 17.23 -4.81 7.60
C ALA A 169 17.44 -4.70 9.12
N GLN A 170 18.42 -5.42 9.69
CA GLN A 170 18.84 -5.25 11.09
C GLN A 170 19.30 -3.82 11.40
N ALA A 171 20.08 -3.20 10.50
CA ALA A 171 20.56 -1.84 10.71
C ALA A 171 19.42 -0.81 10.62
N ILE A 172 18.42 -1.08 9.78
CA ILE A 172 17.20 -0.28 9.68
C ILE A 172 16.38 -0.39 10.96
N SER A 173 16.14 -1.62 11.46
CA SER A 173 15.37 -1.86 12.68
C SER A 173 16.06 -1.25 13.90
N ALA A 174 17.39 -1.30 13.97
CA ALA A 174 18.18 -0.70 15.04
C ALA A 174 18.26 0.85 14.99
N THR A 175 17.71 1.50 13.97
CA THR A 175 17.74 2.96 13.86
C THR A 175 16.86 3.60 14.92
N SER A 176 17.40 4.60 15.63
CA SER A 176 16.64 5.30 16.68
C SER A 176 15.34 5.90 16.11
N GLY A 177 14.21 5.64 16.78
CA GLY A 177 12.89 6.05 16.32
C GLY A 177 12.20 5.07 15.36
N ILE A 178 12.85 3.94 15.05
CA ILE A 178 12.21 2.80 14.39
C ILE A 178 11.88 1.75 15.47
N GLY A 179 10.62 1.36 15.52
CA GLY A 179 10.13 0.26 16.35
C GLY A 179 9.21 -0.65 15.56
N SER A 180 8.60 -1.64 16.22
CA SER A 180 7.79 -2.70 15.57
C SER A 180 6.75 -2.17 14.59
N ALA A 181 5.98 -1.14 14.97
CA ALA A 181 4.99 -0.51 14.10
C ALA A 181 5.63 0.19 12.88
N SER A 182 6.76 0.87 13.05
CA SER A 182 7.48 1.53 11.96
C SER A 182 8.10 0.52 11.00
N LEU A 183 8.70 -0.54 11.53
CA LEU A 183 9.29 -1.61 10.74
C LEU A 183 8.21 -2.37 9.95
N ARG A 184 7.04 -2.61 10.55
CA ARG A 184 5.88 -3.17 9.85
C ARG A 184 5.42 -2.27 8.71
N SER A 185 5.29 -0.96 8.93
CA SER A 185 4.93 -0.01 7.86
C SER A 185 5.96 0.00 6.73
N LEU A 186 7.26 -0.03 7.06
CA LEU A 186 8.33 -0.10 6.06
C LEU A 186 8.29 -1.41 5.27
N ARG A 187 8.08 -2.55 5.94
CA ARG A 187 7.97 -3.87 5.30
C ARG A 187 6.76 -3.90 4.37
N ASN A 188 5.61 -3.44 4.87
CA ASN A 188 4.39 -3.39 4.08
C ASN A 188 4.60 -2.46 2.87
N ALA A 189 5.19 -1.28 3.04
CA ALA A 189 5.54 -0.43 1.91
C ALA A 189 6.51 -1.11 0.92
N ALA A 190 7.50 -1.85 1.41
CA ALA A 190 8.48 -2.55 0.58
C ALA A 190 7.86 -3.70 -0.24
N ASN A 191 6.78 -4.30 0.27
CA ASN A 191 6.15 -5.48 -0.32
C ASN A 191 4.78 -5.22 -0.97
N MET A 192 4.13 -4.07 -0.75
CA MET A 192 2.73 -3.80 -1.14
C MET A 192 2.53 -2.75 -2.25
N GLY A 193 3.51 -2.41 -3.09
CA GLY A 193 3.24 -1.49 -4.22
C GLY A 193 3.75 -0.06 -4.04
N TYR A 194 4.62 0.24 -3.08
CA TYR A 194 4.92 1.64 -2.76
C TYR A 194 5.58 2.39 -3.92
N ALA A 195 6.56 1.80 -4.59
CA ALA A 195 7.26 2.47 -5.70
C ALA A 195 6.32 2.69 -6.89
N LEU A 196 5.41 1.75 -7.14
CA LEU A 196 4.35 1.93 -8.14
C LEU A 196 3.36 3.03 -7.74
N SER A 197 2.97 3.10 -6.47
CA SER A 197 2.07 4.15 -5.96
C SER A 197 2.73 5.54 -5.99
N GLU A 198 4.04 5.61 -5.71
CA GLU A 198 4.84 6.84 -5.80
C GLU A 198 4.98 7.29 -7.26
N LEU A 199 5.26 6.37 -8.18
CA LEU A 199 5.26 6.66 -9.62
C LEU A 199 3.90 7.20 -10.07
N PHE A 200 2.80 6.57 -9.66
CA PHE A 200 1.46 7.01 -10.02
C PHE A 200 1.16 8.39 -9.44
N ALA A 201 1.55 8.64 -8.18
CA ALA A 201 1.40 9.94 -7.54
C ALA A 201 2.17 11.05 -8.26
N VAL A 202 3.43 10.81 -8.65
CA VAL A 202 4.26 11.81 -9.34
C VAL A 202 3.76 12.09 -10.77
N VAL A 203 3.27 11.07 -11.48
CA VAL A 203 2.61 11.25 -12.78
C VAL A 203 1.32 12.06 -12.63
N ASN A 204 0.51 11.76 -11.62
CA ASN A 204 -0.75 12.44 -11.37
C ASN A 204 -0.58 13.87 -10.82
N ALA A 205 0.54 14.15 -10.15
CA ALA A 205 0.88 15.47 -9.64
C ALA A 205 1.38 16.45 -10.72
N GLN A 206 1.62 15.97 -11.96
CA GLN A 206 1.99 16.85 -13.06
C GLN A 206 0.85 17.87 -13.30
N PRO A 207 1.20 19.16 -13.53
CA PRO A 207 0.22 20.20 -13.79
C PRO A 207 -0.73 19.81 -14.92
N GLU A 208 -2.01 20.12 -14.76
CA GLU A 208 -2.97 19.92 -15.83
C GLU A 208 -2.61 20.82 -17.02
N SER A 209 -2.48 20.18 -18.17
CA SER A 209 -2.21 20.83 -19.45
C SER A 209 -3.00 20.13 -20.55
N ASN A 210 -2.90 20.66 -21.78
CA ASN A 210 -3.47 20.02 -22.96
C ASN A 210 -2.92 18.60 -23.23
N TRP A 211 -1.88 18.15 -22.50
CA TRP A 211 -1.18 16.87 -22.66
C TRP A 211 -1.12 16.10 -21.32
N THR A 212 -2.25 16.02 -20.60
CA THR A 212 -2.29 15.42 -19.25
C THR A 212 -2.28 13.89 -19.31
N SER A 213 -1.54 13.26 -18.41
CA SER A 213 -1.59 11.81 -18.17
C SER A 213 -2.01 11.51 -16.74
N ARG A 214 -2.75 10.40 -16.56
CA ARG A 214 -3.12 9.89 -15.24
C ARG A 214 -2.94 8.37 -15.16
N LEU A 215 -2.56 7.90 -13.98
CA LEU A 215 -2.44 6.48 -13.63
C LEU A 215 -3.26 6.19 -12.37
N SER A 216 -3.90 5.02 -12.29
CA SER A 216 -4.63 4.61 -11.08
C SER A 216 -4.68 3.09 -10.95
N GLN A 217 -4.78 2.60 -9.72
CA GLN A 217 -5.15 1.21 -9.41
C GLN A 217 -6.59 1.09 -8.92
N ASN A 218 -7.24 2.23 -8.63
CA ASN A 218 -8.61 2.27 -8.15
C ASN A 218 -9.51 2.87 -9.24
N PHE A 219 -10.32 2.01 -9.86
CA PHE A 219 -11.32 2.40 -10.86
C PHE A 219 -12.40 1.32 -11.01
N SER A 220 -13.52 1.73 -11.60
CA SER A 220 -14.58 0.85 -12.06
C SER A 220 -14.61 0.79 -13.59
N ALA A 221 -14.49 -0.42 -14.14
CA ALA A 221 -14.62 -0.64 -15.58
C ALA A 221 -16.01 -0.21 -16.09
N GLU A 222 -17.06 -0.47 -15.31
CA GLU A 222 -18.43 -0.04 -15.64
C GLU A 222 -18.54 1.48 -15.71
N SER A 223 -17.88 2.19 -14.79
CA SER A 223 -17.87 3.66 -14.78
C SER A 223 -17.14 4.22 -16.02
N ILE A 224 -16.01 3.59 -16.41
CA ILE A 224 -15.26 3.97 -17.61
C ILE A 224 -16.13 3.73 -18.86
N LEU A 225 -16.66 2.52 -19.03
CA LEU A 225 -17.52 2.19 -20.18
C LEU A 225 -18.80 3.03 -20.20
N GLY A 226 -19.32 3.41 -19.03
CA GLY A 226 -20.45 4.33 -18.87
C GLY A 226 -20.14 5.80 -19.19
N GLY A 227 -18.89 6.13 -19.52
CA GLY A 227 -18.51 7.47 -20.00
C GLY A 227 -18.02 8.43 -18.91
N ALA A 228 -17.61 7.96 -17.73
CA ALA A 228 -17.23 8.84 -16.61
C ALA A 228 -16.09 9.82 -16.90
N HIS A 229 -15.24 9.53 -17.88
CA HIS A 229 -14.14 10.41 -18.32
C HIS A 229 -14.54 11.40 -19.42
N GLY A 230 -15.80 11.34 -19.89
CA GLY A 230 -16.31 12.09 -21.03
C GLY A 230 -17.02 13.40 -20.67
N SER A 231 -16.71 14.06 -19.55
CA SER A 231 -17.42 15.27 -19.09
C SER A 231 -17.50 16.41 -20.13
N SER A 232 -16.70 16.34 -21.20
CA SER A 232 -16.78 17.21 -22.38
C SER A 232 -16.50 16.49 -23.71
N GLY A 233 -16.49 15.15 -23.75
CA GLY A 233 -16.10 14.35 -24.92
C GLY A 233 -17.07 13.20 -25.19
N VAL A 234 -17.23 12.84 -26.46
CA VAL A 234 -18.11 11.73 -26.86
C VAL A 234 -17.31 10.44 -26.84
N LEU A 235 -17.82 9.43 -26.15
CA LEU A 235 -17.29 8.07 -26.21
C LEU A 235 -17.48 7.53 -27.64
N THR A 236 -16.38 7.32 -28.35
CA THR A 236 -16.41 6.95 -29.77
C THR A 236 -16.29 5.46 -30.03
N GLY A 237 -15.78 4.71 -29.06
CA GLY A 237 -15.61 3.27 -29.18
C GLY A 237 -14.39 2.77 -28.42
N GLY A 238 -14.05 1.50 -28.66
CA GLY A 238 -12.92 0.86 -28.03
C GLY A 238 -12.66 -0.55 -28.52
N THR A 239 -11.51 -1.09 -28.13
CA THR A 239 -11.14 -2.50 -28.32
C THR A 239 -11.07 -3.16 -26.95
N CYS A 240 -11.91 -4.16 -26.72
CA CYS A 240 -12.01 -4.87 -25.44
C CYS A 240 -11.48 -6.30 -25.54
N PHE A 241 -11.08 -6.87 -24.42
CA PHE A 241 -10.56 -8.22 -24.29
C PHE A 241 -10.96 -8.85 -22.97
N GLY A 242 -11.50 -10.07 -23.01
CA GLY A 242 -11.98 -10.76 -21.81
C GLY A 242 -13.15 -10.06 -21.10
N ILE A 243 -13.73 -9.01 -21.70
CA ILE A 243 -14.95 -8.33 -21.27
C ILE A 243 -16.10 -8.82 -22.15
N ASP A 244 -17.21 -9.21 -21.52
CA ASP A 244 -18.42 -9.64 -22.21
C ASP A 244 -18.95 -8.54 -23.14
N PRO A 245 -19.11 -8.81 -24.45
CA PRO A 245 -19.65 -7.86 -25.41
C PRO A 245 -21.02 -7.29 -25.08
N SER A 246 -21.84 -7.98 -24.29
CA SER A 246 -23.13 -7.46 -23.83
C SER A 246 -23.00 -6.25 -22.89
N LEU A 247 -21.82 -6.04 -22.31
CA LEU A 247 -21.49 -4.89 -21.46
C LEU A 247 -21.02 -3.67 -22.26
N TYR A 248 -20.87 -3.79 -23.58
CA TYR A 248 -20.41 -2.68 -24.40
C TYR A 248 -21.51 -1.63 -24.54
N PRO A 249 -21.17 -0.33 -24.45
CA PRO A 249 -22.10 0.73 -24.77
C PRO A 249 -22.74 0.55 -26.15
N THR A 250 -24.02 0.89 -26.24
CA THR A 250 -24.77 0.86 -27.52
C THR A 250 -24.33 1.96 -28.49
N THR A 251 -23.53 2.92 -28.02
CA THR A 251 -22.96 4.02 -28.78
C THR A 251 -21.48 3.76 -29.08
N GLY A 252 -21.01 4.25 -30.23
CA GLY A 252 -19.62 4.08 -30.68
C GLY A 252 -19.35 2.75 -31.38
N THR A 253 -18.09 2.54 -31.78
CA THR A 253 -17.63 1.31 -32.46
C THR A 253 -16.81 0.46 -31.51
N TRP A 254 -17.31 -0.73 -31.18
CA TRP A 254 -16.65 -1.65 -30.26
C TRP A 254 -16.17 -2.89 -30.98
N THR A 255 -14.95 -3.31 -30.68
CA THR A 255 -14.40 -4.57 -31.17
C THR A 255 -13.90 -5.40 -30.01
N THR A 256 -14.00 -6.72 -30.14
CA THR A 256 -13.44 -7.66 -29.17
C THR A 256 -12.22 -8.31 -29.79
N ARG A 257 -11.04 -8.15 -29.18
CA ARG A 257 -9.87 -8.93 -29.57
C ARG A 257 -9.92 -10.32 -28.93
N SER A 258 -9.34 -11.31 -29.62
CA SER A 258 -9.46 -12.73 -29.27
C SER A 258 -8.57 -13.21 -28.13
N HIS A 259 -7.59 -12.41 -27.70
CA HIS A 259 -6.63 -12.77 -26.65
C HIS A 259 -6.65 -11.76 -25.49
N LEU A 260 -6.29 -12.24 -24.30
CA LEU A 260 -6.10 -11.43 -23.10
C LEU A 260 -4.80 -10.62 -23.18
N ALA A 261 -4.73 -9.52 -22.42
CA ALA A 261 -3.48 -8.78 -22.26
C ALA A 261 -2.48 -9.61 -21.47
N THR A 262 -1.21 -9.43 -21.80
CA THR A 262 -0.10 -9.99 -21.01
C THR A 262 0.42 -8.96 -20.01
N GLY A 263 1.12 -9.40 -18.96
CA GLY A 263 1.81 -8.46 -18.06
C GLY A 263 2.79 -7.53 -18.78
N ALA A 264 3.48 -8.01 -19.81
CA ALA A 264 4.36 -7.17 -20.63
C ALA A 264 3.62 -6.04 -21.33
N GLU A 265 2.39 -6.28 -21.78
CA GLU A 265 1.53 -5.26 -22.39
C GLU A 265 1.13 -4.18 -21.38
N VAL A 266 0.71 -4.58 -20.16
CA VAL A 266 0.40 -3.65 -19.07
C VAL A 266 1.60 -2.76 -18.74
N VAL A 267 2.79 -3.36 -18.61
CA VAL A 267 4.04 -2.64 -18.34
C VAL A 267 4.36 -1.66 -19.45
N ASN A 268 4.23 -2.06 -20.72
CA ASN A 268 4.52 -1.19 -21.86
C ASN A 268 3.53 -0.02 -21.93
N GLN A 269 2.26 -0.24 -21.60
CA GLN A 269 1.26 0.83 -21.57
C GLN A 269 1.54 1.85 -20.46
N VAL A 270 1.89 1.39 -19.25
CA VAL A 270 2.28 2.29 -18.17
C VAL A 270 3.56 3.04 -18.52
N ARG A 271 4.56 2.38 -19.11
CA ARG A 271 5.79 3.04 -19.57
C ARG A 271 5.51 4.12 -20.62
N SER A 272 4.63 3.85 -21.58
CA SER A 272 4.17 4.84 -22.57
C SER A 272 3.51 6.04 -21.88
N THR A 273 2.67 5.79 -20.88
CA THR A 273 1.98 6.83 -20.11
C THR A 273 2.95 7.70 -19.31
N VAL A 274 3.92 7.08 -18.64
CA VAL A 274 4.98 7.79 -17.92
C VAL A 274 5.82 8.61 -18.88
N GLY A 275 6.25 8.05 -20.02
CA GLY A 275 7.02 8.79 -21.03
C GLY A 275 6.26 9.98 -21.62
N TYR A 276 4.93 9.86 -21.75
CA TYR A 276 4.08 10.98 -22.15
C TYR A 276 4.00 12.07 -21.07
N ALA A 277 3.91 11.69 -19.79
CA ALA A 277 3.95 12.63 -18.67
C ALA A 277 5.34 13.29 -18.50
N GLU A 278 6.40 12.55 -18.81
CA GLU A 278 7.81 12.96 -18.69
C GLU A 278 8.30 13.79 -19.88
N ARG A 279 7.41 14.23 -20.80
CA ARG A 279 7.83 14.97 -22.01
C ARG A 279 8.74 16.19 -21.72
N ASN A 280 8.64 16.77 -20.52
CA ASN A 280 9.45 17.91 -20.09
C ASN A 280 10.56 17.54 -19.08
N GLY A 281 10.84 16.26 -18.84
CA GLY A 281 11.93 15.77 -17.98
C GLY A 281 11.76 16.04 -16.48
N THR A 282 10.52 16.12 -15.99
CA THR A 282 10.20 16.53 -14.61
C THR A 282 10.12 15.38 -13.60
N ILE A 283 10.14 14.13 -14.05
CA ILE A 283 10.02 12.95 -13.19
C ILE A 283 11.40 12.37 -12.92
N SER A 284 11.70 12.07 -11.65
CA SER A 284 12.97 11.44 -11.28
C SER A 284 13.13 10.07 -11.95
N PRO A 285 14.24 9.80 -12.67
CA PRO A 285 14.49 8.50 -13.29
C PRO A 285 14.49 7.33 -12.31
N ASN A 286 14.85 7.58 -11.04
CA ASN A 286 14.83 6.57 -9.99
C ASN A 286 13.39 6.13 -9.64
N VAL A 287 12.46 7.09 -9.59
CA VAL A 287 11.03 6.82 -9.33
C VAL A 287 10.42 6.03 -10.50
N VAL A 288 10.76 6.40 -11.75
CA VAL A 288 10.32 5.66 -12.94
C VAL A 288 10.86 4.23 -12.92
N THR A 289 12.16 4.06 -12.70
CA THR A 289 12.81 2.74 -12.71
C THR A 289 12.23 1.83 -11.63
N ALA A 290 12.09 2.33 -10.39
CA ALA A 290 11.56 1.56 -9.27
C ALA A 290 10.09 1.18 -9.48
N GLY A 291 9.23 2.13 -9.88
CA GLY A 291 7.81 1.86 -10.10
C GLY A 291 7.56 0.91 -11.28
N ILE A 292 8.32 1.02 -12.36
CA ILE A 292 8.21 0.09 -13.50
C ILE A 292 8.72 -1.31 -13.14
N ALA A 293 9.81 -1.43 -12.38
CA ALA A 293 10.31 -2.73 -11.92
C ALA A 293 9.28 -3.43 -11.01
N GLU A 294 8.63 -2.70 -10.11
CA GLU A 294 7.58 -3.23 -9.26
C GLU A 294 6.34 -3.64 -10.08
N LEU A 295 5.92 -2.83 -11.06
CA LEU A 295 4.85 -3.22 -11.98
C LEU A 295 5.19 -4.49 -12.75
N GLN A 296 6.44 -4.65 -13.19
CA GLN A 296 6.91 -5.87 -13.86
C GLN A 296 6.80 -7.09 -12.95
N ALA A 297 7.21 -6.98 -11.69
CA ALA A 297 7.08 -8.05 -10.72
C ALA A 297 5.61 -8.44 -10.48
N ASN A 298 4.73 -7.45 -10.30
CA ASN A 298 3.31 -7.66 -10.02
C ASN A 298 2.51 -8.21 -11.21
N THR A 299 3.01 -8.02 -12.42
CA THR A 299 2.33 -8.45 -13.66
C THR A 299 3.01 -9.66 -14.32
N ALA A 300 4.15 -10.13 -13.81
CA ALA A 300 4.90 -11.25 -14.37
C ALA A 300 4.04 -12.52 -14.46
N ASN A 301 4.00 -13.13 -15.65
CA ASN A 301 3.21 -14.32 -15.94
C ASN A 301 1.71 -14.20 -15.64
N ARG A 302 1.18 -12.97 -15.56
CA ARG A 302 -0.25 -12.69 -15.39
C ARG A 302 -0.93 -12.40 -16.73
N THR A 303 -2.24 -12.62 -16.77
CA THR A 303 -3.13 -12.29 -17.88
C THR A 303 -4.21 -11.32 -17.42
N PHE A 304 -4.62 -10.42 -18.31
CA PHE A 304 -5.51 -9.32 -17.98
C PHE A 304 -6.69 -9.23 -18.95
N LYS A 305 -7.87 -8.94 -18.40
CA LYS A 305 -9.04 -8.47 -19.17
C LYS A 305 -9.13 -6.95 -19.09
N GLY A 306 -9.77 -6.30 -20.05
CA GLY A 306 -9.71 -4.85 -20.15
C GLY A 306 -10.25 -4.28 -21.46
N CYS A 307 -10.07 -2.97 -21.63
CA CYS A 307 -10.37 -2.28 -22.87
C CYS A 307 -9.42 -1.09 -23.10
N ASP A 308 -9.20 -0.81 -24.38
CA ASP A 308 -8.61 0.43 -24.90
C ASP A 308 -9.75 1.28 -25.45
N VAL A 309 -10.07 2.38 -24.79
CA VAL A 309 -11.27 3.20 -24.98
C VAL A 309 -10.89 4.60 -25.47
N TYR A 310 -11.64 5.12 -26.43
CA TYR A 310 -11.36 6.39 -27.08
C TYR A 310 -12.52 7.38 -26.92
N TYR A 311 -12.23 8.56 -26.40
CA TYR A 311 -13.12 9.71 -26.43
C TYR A 311 -12.60 10.76 -27.39
N ARG A 312 -13.50 11.36 -28.16
CA ARG A 312 -13.18 12.53 -28.99
C ARG A 312 -13.75 13.80 -28.36
N LYS A 313 -12.94 14.85 -28.37
CA LYS A 313 -13.31 16.21 -27.98
C LYS A 313 -13.07 17.14 -29.17
N GLY A 314 -13.81 16.90 -30.26
CA GLY A 314 -13.61 17.55 -31.55
C GLY A 314 -12.58 16.86 -32.44
N PRO A 315 -12.17 17.48 -33.57
CA PRO A 315 -11.26 16.87 -34.54
C PRO A 315 -9.79 16.86 -34.09
N TRP A 316 -9.41 17.75 -33.17
CA TRP A 316 -8.01 17.99 -32.78
C TRP A 316 -7.72 17.63 -31.32
N ALA A 317 -8.62 16.95 -30.61
CA ALA A 317 -8.38 16.57 -29.22
C ALA A 317 -9.13 15.29 -28.83
N GLY A 318 -8.55 14.54 -27.91
CA GLY A 318 -9.15 13.31 -27.43
C GLY A 318 -8.56 12.79 -26.13
N ILE A 319 -9.18 11.71 -25.66
CA ILE A 319 -8.77 10.99 -24.45
C ILE A 319 -8.66 9.52 -24.82
N VAL A 320 -7.52 8.92 -24.51
CA VAL A 320 -7.31 7.47 -24.62
C VAL A 320 -7.25 6.91 -23.22
N ILE A 321 -8.02 5.87 -22.97
CA ILE A 321 -8.09 5.19 -21.67
C ILE A 321 -7.79 3.72 -21.89
N ASN A 322 -6.82 3.20 -21.17
CA ASN A 322 -6.47 1.78 -21.21
C ASN A 322 -6.60 1.26 -19.78
N PHE A 323 -7.42 0.23 -19.59
CA PHE A 323 -7.57 -0.39 -18.28
C PHE A 323 -7.39 -1.89 -18.35
N TYR A 324 -6.75 -2.43 -17.31
CA TYR A 324 -6.39 -3.83 -17.19
C TYR A 324 -6.79 -4.32 -15.80
N ILE A 325 -7.42 -5.50 -15.76
CA ILE A 325 -7.84 -6.19 -14.55
C ILE A 325 -7.28 -7.60 -14.64
N ASP A 326 -6.48 -8.02 -13.65
CA ASP A 326 -5.92 -9.38 -13.60
C ASP A 326 -7.09 -10.39 -13.64
N THR A 327 -6.93 -11.47 -14.39
CA THR A 327 -7.95 -12.52 -14.43
C THR A 327 -7.89 -13.45 -13.22
N ALA A 328 -6.76 -13.50 -12.52
CA ALA A 328 -6.53 -14.36 -11.37
C ALA A 328 -6.63 -13.63 -10.02
N SER A 329 -6.48 -12.30 -10.02
CA SER A 329 -6.57 -11.45 -8.83
C SER A 329 -7.41 -10.21 -9.10
N ASP A 330 -7.70 -9.39 -8.09
CA ASP A 330 -8.35 -8.10 -8.30
C ASP A 330 -7.34 -6.96 -8.53
N TYR A 331 -6.11 -7.28 -8.96
CA TYR A 331 -5.11 -6.27 -9.29
C TYR A 331 -5.52 -5.51 -10.56
N ARG A 332 -5.51 -4.18 -10.49
CA ARG A 332 -6.00 -3.30 -11.56
C ARG A 332 -5.01 -2.21 -11.90
N VAL A 333 -4.96 -1.85 -13.18
CA VAL A 333 -4.14 -0.75 -13.70
C VAL A 333 -4.93 0.05 -14.73
N LEU A 334 -5.02 1.36 -14.51
CA LEU A 334 -5.63 2.32 -15.41
C LEU A 334 -4.55 3.30 -15.90
N SER A 335 -4.57 3.57 -17.20
CA SER A 335 -3.83 4.63 -17.88
C SER A 335 -4.81 5.54 -18.61
N VAL A 336 -4.67 6.84 -18.43
CA VAL A 336 -5.43 7.87 -19.15
C VAL A 336 -4.45 8.86 -19.77
N GLN A 337 -4.64 9.16 -21.04
CA GLN A 337 -3.86 10.14 -21.79
C GLN A 337 -4.79 11.12 -22.51
N HIS A 338 -4.60 12.42 -22.26
CA HIS A 338 -5.23 13.51 -23.00
C HIS A 338 -4.27 13.99 -24.06
N TRP A 339 -4.74 14.11 -25.30
CA TRP A 339 -3.97 14.64 -26.41
C TRP A 339 -4.72 15.77 -27.12
N VAL A 340 -3.96 16.70 -27.69
CA VAL A 340 -4.45 17.79 -28.54
C VAL A 340 -3.47 17.94 -29.71
N GLU A 341 -3.93 17.91 -30.95
CA GLU A 341 -3.11 18.16 -32.15
C GLU A 341 -2.98 19.66 -32.46
#